data_AF-A0A7R8WQP0-F1
#
_entry.id   AF-A0A7R8WQP0-F1
#
_cell.length_a   1.000
_cell.length_b   1.000
_cell.length_c   1.000
_cell.angle_alpha   90.00
_cell.angle_beta   90.00
_cell.angle_gamma   90.00
#
_symmetry.space_group_name_H-M   'P 1'
#
loop_
_entity.id
_entity.type
_entity.pdbx_description
1 polymer ?
#
loop_
_entity_poly.entity_id
_entity_poly.type
_entity_poly.pdbx_seq_one_letter_code
_entity_poly.pdbx_strand_id
1 'polypeptide(L)'
;MSSSIVPNGDVVNGDDQRRRLLNIYMCGSIRGGRQDIAYYIKLAEILEKYGTVLTPFVADPKVTDEHELDNRAIFLRDTELLQKADIFIAECTVTSLGVGFEIGWAMRHRDFPVLCLYRPSPDNKPKVSALVLGIDDGDMYRVRKYHDVNELPAIIKEFVDFYWNDYILRKVKKHLED
;
A
#
# COMPACT_ATOMS: atom_id res chain seq x y z
N MET A 1 -28.99 -4.74 11.59
CA MET A 1 -27.63 -4.17 11.51
C MET A 1 -27.41 -3.39 12.79
N SER A 2 -26.52 -3.88 13.66
CA SER A 2 -26.23 -3.24 14.95
C SER A 2 -25.16 -2.17 14.73
N SER A 3 -25.53 -0.89 14.78
CA SER A 3 -24.58 0.23 14.80
C SER A 3 -24.13 0.46 16.25
N SER A 4 -22.84 0.32 16.53
CA SER A 4 -22.26 0.68 17.82
C SER A 4 -21.81 2.15 17.78
N ILE A 5 -22.34 2.98 18.68
CA ILE A 5 -21.98 4.40 18.78
C ILE A 5 -20.66 4.50 19.58
N VAL A 6 -19.64 5.13 19.00
CA VAL A 6 -18.40 5.51 19.71
C VAL A 6 -18.57 6.87 20.39
N PRO A 7 -17.75 7.19 21.42
CA PRO A 7 -17.98 8.32 22.34
C PRO A 7 -18.11 9.71 21.70
N ASN A 8 -17.67 9.89 20.45
CA ASN A 8 -17.70 11.16 19.74
C ASN A 8 -18.92 11.36 18.81
N GLY A 9 -19.92 10.47 18.83
CA GLY A 9 -21.17 10.67 18.07
C GLY A 9 -21.08 10.41 16.57
N ASP A 10 -19.92 10.01 16.05
CA ASP A 10 -19.79 9.51 14.69
C ASP A 10 -20.48 8.14 14.57
N VAL A 11 -21.46 8.04 13.67
CA VAL A 11 -22.04 6.76 13.25
C VAL A 11 -21.01 6.06 12.38
N VAL A 12 -20.17 5.22 12.99
CA VAL A 12 -19.26 4.37 12.23
C VAL A 12 -20.10 3.29 11.57
N ASN A 13 -20.23 3.36 10.26
CA ASN A 13 -21.01 2.38 9.50
C ASN A 13 -20.33 1.00 9.59
N GLY A 14 -21.09 -0.08 9.45
CA GLY A 14 -20.54 -1.45 9.54
C GLY A 14 -19.43 -1.72 8.51
N ASP A 15 -19.47 -1.03 7.37
CA ASP A 15 -18.44 -1.09 6.33
C ASP A 15 -17.14 -0.38 6.74
N ASP A 16 -17.21 0.75 7.45
CA ASP A 16 -16.02 1.46 7.95
C ASP A 16 -15.28 0.64 9.02
N GLN A 17 -16.03 -0.08 9.87
CA GLN A 17 -15.41 -1.01 10.81
C GLN A 17 -14.76 -2.19 10.11
N ARG A 18 -15.39 -2.74 9.07
CA ARG A 18 -14.80 -3.84 8.28
C ARG A 18 -13.57 -3.38 7.52
N ARG A 19 -13.56 -2.14 6.99
CA ARG A 19 -12.39 -1.57 6.30
C ARG A 19 -11.16 -1.70 7.17
N ARG A 20 -11.24 -1.31 8.44
CA ARG A 20 -10.14 -1.41 9.42
C ARG A 20 -9.54 -2.82 9.61
N LEU A 21 -10.17 -3.88 9.09
CA LEU A 21 -9.61 -5.24 9.09
C LEU A 21 -8.65 -5.51 7.92
N LEU A 22 -8.49 -4.57 6.98
CA LEU A 22 -7.58 -4.72 5.86
C LEU A 22 -6.13 -4.82 6.32
N ASN A 23 -5.42 -5.81 5.80
CA ASN A 23 -3.97 -5.86 5.86
C ASN A 23 -3.37 -5.22 4.60
N ILE A 24 -2.61 -4.14 4.78
CA ILE A 24 -2.07 -3.32 3.69
C ILE A 24 -0.56 -3.47 3.67
N TYR A 25 -0.01 -3.99 2.56
CA TYR A 25 1.42 -3.97 2.33
C TYR A 25 1.81 -2.63 1.69
N MET A 26 2.46 -1.77 2.45
CA MET A 26 2.98 -0.49 1.95
C MET A 26 4.43 -0.65 1.53
N CYS A 27 4.76 -0.18 0.34
CA CYS A 27 6.07 -0.33 -0.25
C CYS A 27 6.63 1.04 -0.65
N GLY A 28 7.94 1.23 -0.48
CA GLY A 28 8.64 2.47 -0.80
C GLY A 28 10.15 2.24 -0.80
N SER A 29 10.88 3.11 -1.50
CA SER A 29 12.34 3.01 -1.54
C SER A 29 12.95 3.28 -0.15
N ILE A 30 13.64 2.28 0.41
CA ILE A 30 14.50 2.43 1.60
C ILE A 30 15.95 2.66 1.16
N ARG A 31 16.59 1.65 0.53
CA ARG A 31 18.01 1.71 0.11
C ARG A 31 18.27 2.61 -1.11
N GLY A 32 17.29 2.77 -2.00
CA GLY A 32 17.41 3.63 -3.20
C GLY A 32 17.36 5.13 -2.89
N GLY A 33 17.25 5.50 -1.61
CA GLY A 33 17.16 6.86 -1.11
C GLY A 33 15.85 7.09 -0.36
N ARG A 34 15.93 7.85 0.75
CA ARG A 34 14.81 8.20 1.65
C ARG A 34 14.47 9.69 1.63
N GLN A 35 14.83 10.40 0.55
CA GLN A 35 14.46 11.80 0.34
C GLN A 35 12.95 12.07 0.47
N ASP A 36 12.13 11.04 0.27
CA ASP A 36 10.67 11.12 0.30
C ASP A 36 10.03 10.58 1.59
N ILE A 37 10.79 10.47 2.69
CA ILE A 37 10.27 9.95 3.96
C ILE A 37 9.00 10.66 4.44
N ALA A 38 8.89 11.97 4.22
CA ALA A 38 7.70 12.74 4.55
C ALA A 38 6.46 12.24 3.79
N TYR A 39 6.61 11.84 2.52
CA TYR A 39 5.53 11.26 1.73
C TYR A 39 5.15 9.86 2.23
N TYR A 40 6.13 9.05 2.64
CA TYR A 40 5.85 7.71 3.18
C TYR A 40 5.09 7.78 4.51
N ILE A 41 5.46 8.73 5.38
CA ILE A 41 4.73 9.00 6.64
C ILE A 41 3.28 9.39 6.33
N LYS A 42 3.06 10.34 5.41
CA LYS A 42 1.71 10.75 5.03
C LYS A 42 0.90 9.64 4.37
N LEU A 43 1.55 8.82 3.54
CA LEU A 43 0.91 7.66 2.96
C LEU A 43 0.46 6.69 4.05
N ALA A 44 1.34 6.33 4.99
CA ALA A 44 1.01 5.46 6.12
C ALA A 44 -0.18 6.01 6.94
N GLU A 45 -0.15 7.29 7.33
CA GLU A 45 -1.24 7.96 8.07
C GLU A 45 -2.59 7.88 7.33
N ILE A 46 -2.58 7.95 6.00
CA ILE A 46 -3.80 7.82 5.19
C ILE A 46 -4.27 6.36 5.18
N LEU A 47 -3.34 5.41 4.96
CA LEU A 47 -3.64 3.98 4.87
C LEU A 47 -4.17 3.40 6.18
N GLU A 48 -3.68 3.89 7.32
CA GLU A 48 -4.14 3.49 8.67
C GLU A 48 -5.62 3.78 8.91
N LYS A 49 -6.24 4.70 8.15
CA LYS A 49 -7.69 4.94 8.19
C LYS A 49 -8.48 3.80 7.56
N TYR A 50 -7.84 3.06 6.66
CA TYR A 50 -8.43 1.95 5.91
C TYR A 50 -8.04 0.59 6.45
N GLY A 51 -6.97 0.43 7.24
CA GLY A 51 -6.53 -0.89 7.70
C GLY A 51 -5.19 -0.87 8.44
N THR A 52 -4.67 -2.05 8.74
CA THR A 52 -3.35 -2.25 9.34
C THR A 52 -2.28 -2.18 8.26
N VAL A 53 -1.35 -1.21 8.38
CA VAL A 53 -0.14 -1.15 7.55
C VAL A 53 0.86 -2.16 8.09
N LEU A 54 1.19 -3.19 7.29
CA LEU A 54 2.06 -4.28 7.70
C LEU A 54 3.55 -3.91 7.74
N THR A 55 3.92 -2.83 7.07
CA THR A 55 5.31 -2.39 6.86
C THR A 55 5.54 -0.96 7.40
N PRO A 56 5.20 -0.68 8.67
CA PRO A 56 5.30 0.67 9.23
C PRO A 56 6.74 1.21 9.21
N PHE A 57 7.74 0.33 9.22
CA PHE A 57 9.16 0.67 9.12
C PHE A 57 9.53 1.42 7.83
N VAL A 58 8.78 1.26 6.74
CA VAL A 58 8.97 2.02 5.50
C VAL A 58 8.79 3.53 5.75
N ALA A 59 7.88 3.91 6.66
CA ALA A 59 7.62 5.28 7.07
C ALA A 59 8.43 5.73 8.31
N ASP A 60 9.22 4.86 8.95
CA ASP A 60 9.99 5.23 10.13
C ASP A 60 11.25 6.02 9.72
N PRO A 61 11.40 7.31 10.09
CA PRO A 61 12.57 8.11 9.72
C PRO A 61 13.89 7.61 10.31
N LYS A 62 13.86 6.74 11.33
CA LYS A 62 15.07 6.18 11.96
C LYS A 62 15.65 4.99 11.19
N VAL A 63 14.89 4.38 10.28
CA VAL A 63 15.35 3.23 9.46
C VAL A 63 16.29 3.70 8.36
N THR A 64 17.55 3.96 8.67
CA THR A 64 18.51 4.51 7.70
C THR A 64 19.17 3.44 6.83
N ASP A 65 19.21 2.20 7.34
CA ASP A 65 19.53 0.98 6.62
C ASP A 65 19.11 -0.20 7.51
N GLU A 66 18.56 -1.26 6.93
CA GLU A 66 18.20 -2.49 7.67
C GLU A 66 19.44 -3.35 8.03
N HIS A 67 20.55 -2.73 8.41
CA HIS A 67 21.84 -3.41 8.68
C HIS A 67 21.81 -4.33 9.91
N GLU A 68 20.75 -4.32 10.71
CA GLU A 68 20.63 -5.16 11.89
C GLU A 68 20.10 -6.58 11.59
N LEU A 69 19.55 -6.82 10.40
CA LEU A 69 19.04 -8.13 9.99
C LEU A 69 19.85 -8.71 8.82
N ASP A 70 20.08 -10.02 8.84
CA ASP A 70 20.63 -10.73 7.69
C ASP A 70 19.67 -10.67 6.49
N ASN A 71 20.22 -10.68 5.28
CA ASN A 71 19.46 -10.61 4.03
C ASN A 71 18.39 -11.71 3.92
N ARG A 72 18.67 -12.92 4.43
CA ARG A 72 17.66 -14.00 4.44
C ARG A 72 16.50 -13.67 5.39
N ALA A 73 16.79 -13.07 6.53
CA ALA A 73 15.76 -12.70 7.50
C ALA A 73 14.84 -11.61 6.94
N ILE A 74 15.40 -10.59 6.28
CA ILE A 74 14.62 -9.54 5.59
C ILE A 74 13.73 -10.16 4.52
N PHE A 75 14.28 -11.02 3.66
CA PHE A 75 13.52 -11.70 2.63
C PHE A 75 12.34 -12.51 3.19
N LEU A 76 12.58 -13.31 4.23
CA LEU A 76 11.53 -14.13 4.84
C LEU A 76 10.46 -13.28 5.52
N ARG A 77 10.86 -12.25 6.27
CA ARG A 77 9.93 -11.31 6.91
C ARG A 77 9.03 -10.64 5.87
N ASP A 78 9.61 -10.06 4.83
CA ASP A 78 8.87 -9.26 3.86
C ASP A 78 7.95 -10.14 3.01
N THR A 79 8.40 -11.33 2.62
CA THR A 79 7.55 -12.29 1.89
C THR A 79 6.43 -12.86 2.75
N GLU A 80 6.64 -13.06 4.06
CA GLU A 80 5.58 -13.44 4.99
C GLU A 80 4.54 -12.32 5.17
N LEU A 81 4.98 -11.06 5.27
CA LEU A 81 4.08 -9.90 5.32
C LEU A 81 3.29 -9.75 4.02
N LEU A 82 3.92 -9.92 2.86
CA LEU A 82 3.26 -9.92 1.55
C LEU A 82 2.17 -10.99 1.46
N GLN A 83 2.40 -12.19 2.01
CA GLN A 83 1.40 -13.26 2.04
C GLN A 83 0.17 -12.92 2.88
N LYS A 84 0.34 -12.15 3.96
CA LYS A 84 -0.75 -11.74 4.87
C LYS A 84 -1.56 -10.54 4.35
N ALA A 85 -1.05 -9.87 3.33
CA ALA A 85 -1.67 -8.66 2.81
C ALA A 85 -2.92 -8.95 1.96
N ASP A 86 -3.91 -8.08 2.10
CA ASP A 86 -5.10 -8.06 1.27
C ASP A 86 -4.90 -7.20 0.02
N ILE A 87 -4.20 -6.06 0.17
CA ILE A 87 -3.85 -5.14 -0.90
C ILE A 87 -2.39 -4.68 -0.82
N PHE A 88 -1.82 -4.30 -1.96
CA PHE A 88 -0.46 -3.81 -2.10
C PHE A 88 -0.45 -2.37 -2.61
N ILE A 89 0.29 -1.49 -1.94
CA ILE A 89 0.40 -0.08 -2.32
C ILE A 89 1.88 0.32 -2.33
N ALA A 90 2.41 0.72 -3.48
CA ALA A 90 3.81 1.14 -3.65
C ALA A 90 3.94 2.60 -4.05
N GLU A 91 4.78 3.35 -3.33
CA GLU A 91 5.30 4.64 -3.76
C GLU A 91 6.56 4.41 -4.62
N CYS A 92 6.45 4.71 -5.90
CA CYS A 92 7.41 4.34 -6.94
C CYS A 92 8.25 5.51 -7.45
N THR A 93 8.12 6.72 -6.88
CA THR A 93 8.79 7.93 -7.38
C THR A 93 10.31 7.75 -7.40
N VAL A 94 10.84 7.10 -6.36
CA VAL A 94 12.25 6.73 -6.24
C VAL A 94 12.46 5.34 -6.81
N THR A 95 13.33 5.22 -7.82
CA THR A 95 13.68 3.93 -8.42
C THR A 95 14.30 3.00 -7.38
N SER A 96 13.70 1.83 -7.18
CA SER A 96 14.14 0.85 -6.20
C SER A 96 13.98 -0.57 -6.74
N LEU A 97 15.07 -1.35 -6.70
CA LEU A 97 15.06 -2.76 -7.09
C LEU A 97 14.16 -3.59 -6.16
N GLY A 98 14.16 -3.28 -4.85
CA GLY A 98 13.31 -3.95 -3.86
C GLY A 98 11.83 -3.74 -4.18
N VAL A 99 11.43 -2.49 -4.42
CA VAL A 99 10.04 -2.15 -4.80
C VAL A 99 9.63 -2.89 -6.07
N GLY A 100 10.52 -2.93 -7.09
CA GLY A 100 10.27 -3.68 -8.32
C GLY A 100 10.13 -5.19 -8.10
N PHE A 101 10.95 -5.78 -7.22
CA PHE A 101 10.84 -7.18 -6.84
C PHE A 101 9.50 -7.47 -6.17
N GLU A 102 9.08 -6.64 -5.23
CA GLU A 102 7.83 -6.79 -4.48
C GLU A 102 6.59 -6.62 -5.38
N ILE A 103 6.61 -5.68 -6.34
CA ILE A 103 5.57 -5.55 -7.36
C ILE A 103 5.49 -6.84 -8.20
N GLY A 104 6.62 -7.35 -8.68
CA GLY A 104 6.66 -8.60 -9.45
C GLY A 104 6.13 -9.80 -8.65
N TRP A 105 6.46 -9.87 -7.36
CA TRP A 105 5.91 -10.86 -6.44
C TRP A 105 4.39 -10.73 -6.30
N ALA A 106 3.88 -9.51 -6.14
CA ALA A 106 2.45 -9.25 -6.00
C ALA A 106 1.69 -9.68 -7.26
N MET A 107 2.19 -9.30 -8.44
CA MET A 107 1.58 -9.66 -9.74
C MET A 107 1.59 -11.16 -10.03
N ARG A 108 2.47 -11.95 -9.41
CA ARG A 108 2.45 -13.42 -9.54
C ARG A 108 1.18 -14.04 -8.96
N HIS A 109 0.49 -13.32 -8.07
CA HIS A 109 -0.77 -13.69 -7.46
C HIS A 109 -1.90 -12.96 -8.20
N ARG A 110 -2.76 -13.71 -8.91
CA ARG A 110 -3.85 -13.12 -9.74
C ARG A 110 -4.89 -12.32 -8.95
N ASP A 111 -4.88 -12.50 -7.65
CA ASP A 111 -5.90 -12.13 -6.68
C ASP A 111 -5.28 -11.17 -5.63
N PHE A 112 -4.50 -10.19 -6.09
CA PHE A 112 -3.83 -9.24 -5.20
C PHE A 112 -3.86 -7.84 -5.82
N PRO A 113 -4.79 -6.96 -5.39
CA PRO A 113 -4.89 -5.61 -5.93
C PRO A 113 -3.63 -4.81 -5.65
N VAL A 114 -3.08 -4.17 -6.69
CA VAL A 114 -1.84 -3.38 -6.62
C VAL A 114 -2.12 -1.94 -7.03
N LEU A 115 -1.74 -0.99 -6.18
CA LEU A 115 -1.68 0.43 -6.51
C LEU A 115 -0.23 0.92 -6.52
N CYS A 116 0.26 1.34 -7.68
CA CYS A 116 1.53 2.03 -7.82
C CYS A 116 1.29 3.54 -7.93
N LEU A 117 1.84 4.29 -6.98
CA LEU A 117 1.79 5.76 -6.92
C LEU A 117 3.12 6.33 -7.38
N TYR A 118 3.10 7.44 -8.11
CA TYR A 118 4.33 8.17 -8.42
C TYR A 118 4.10 9.66 -8.66
N ARG A 119 5.15 10.45 -8.43
CA ARG A 119 5.21 11.87 -8.76
C ARG A 119 6.05 12.09 -10.03
N PRO A 120 5.71 13.07 -10.88
CA PRO A 120 6.54 13.44 -12.00
C PRO A 120 7.88 14.03 -11.51
N SER A 121 8.93 13.84 -12.31
CA SER A 121 10.20 14.54 -12.09
C SER A 121 10.11 15.99 -12.60
N PRO A 122 11.05 16.88 -12.20
CA PRO A 122 11.09 18.26 -12.69
C PRO A 122 11.19 18.40 -14.21
N ASP A 123 11.77 17.42 -14.90
CA ASP A 123 11.87 17.36 -16.36
C ASP A 123 10.70 16.62 -17.02
N ASN A 124 9.61 16.36 -16.28
CA ASN A 124 8.41 15.62 -16.72
C ASN A 124 8.70 14.21 -17.25
N LYS A 125 9.84 13.62 -16.89
CA LYS A 125 10.23 12.25 -17.24
C LYS A 125 10.23 11.37 -15.99
N PRO A 126 9.17 10.57 -15.76
CA PRO A 126 9.12 9.72 -14.58
C PRO A 126 10.35 8.81 -14.52
N LYS A 127 10.97 8.74 -13.33
CA LYS A 127 12.07 7.80 -13.05
C LYS A 127 11.58 6.37 -12.79
N VAL A 128 10.26 6.19 -12.75
CA VAL A 128 9.59 4.91 -12.65
C VAL A 128 9.87 4.08 -13.90
N SER A 129 10.11 2.78 -13.72
CA SER A 129 10.32 1.86 -14.84
C SER A 129 9.12 1.84 -15.79
N ALA A 130 9.36 1.82 -17.10
CA ALA A 130 8.32 1.63 -18.10
C ALA A 130 7.54 0.33 -17.90
N LEU A 131 8.16 -0.70 -17.31
CA LEU A 131 7.47 -1.94 -16.94
C LEU A 131 6.40 -1.68 -15.88
N VAL A 132 6.74 -0.92 -14.81
CA VAL A 132 5.78 -0.56 -13.76
C VAL A 132 4.69 0.35 -14.31
N LEU A 133 5.04 1.32 -15.17
CA LEU A 133 4.02 2.17 -15.80
C LEU A 133 3.07 1.40 -16.72
N GLY A 134 3.54 0.28 -17.29
CA GLY A 134 2.77 -0.56 -18.20
C GLY A 134 1.90 -1.63 -17.53
N ILE A 135 1.93 -1.76 -16.20
CA ILE A 135 1.11 -2.78 -15.51
C ILE A 135 -0.35 -2.36 -15.33
N ASP A 136 -0.69 -1.07 -15.49
CA ASP A 136 -2.07 -0.61 -15.29
C ASP A 136 -3.01 -1.28 -16.29
N ASP A 137 -3.92 -2.10 -15.78
CA ASP A 137 -4.85 -2.90 -16.58
C ASP A 137 -6.29 -2.41 -16.47
N GLY A 138 -6.55 -1.35 -15.69
CA GLY A 138 -7.91 -0.91 -15.44
C GLY A 138 -8.78 -1.90 -14.62
N ASP A 139 -8.22 -3.04 -14.15
CA ASP A 139 -8.82 -3.94 -13.15
C ASP A 139 -7.96 -4.17 -11.89
N MET A 140 -7.06 -5.15 -11.79
CA MET A 140 -6.35 -5.50 -10.54
C MET A 140 -5.11 -4.65 -10.27
N TYR A 141 -4.57 -4.03 -11.32
CA TYR A 141 -3.32 -3.29 -11.26
C TYR A 141 -3.59 -1.84 -11.67
N ARG A 142 -3.23 -0.91 -10.79
CA ARG A 142 -3.43 0.53 -10.99
C ARG A 142 -2.13 1.26 -10.88
N VAL A 143 -1.90 2.20 -11.78
CA VAL A 143 -0.79 3.14 -11.72
C VAL A 143 -1.38 4.54 -11.71
N ARG A 144 -1.04 5.33 -10.69
CA ARG A 144 -1.58 6.68 -10.50
C ARG A 144 -0.46 7.68 -10.31
N LYS A 145 -0.47 8.70 -11.17
CA LYS A 145 0.37 9.88 -11.02
C LYS A 145 -0.33 10.86 -10.07
N TYR A 146 0.42 11.45 -9.17
CA TYR A 146 -0.04 12.56 -8.34
C TYR A 146 1.04 13.66 -8.28
N HIS A 147 0.66 14.89 -7.97
CA HIS A 147 1.58 16.02 -7.88
C HIS A 147 1.70 16.51 -6.44
N ASP A 148 0.59 16.44 -5.69
CA ASP A 148 0.49 16.88 -4.31
C ASP A 148 0.04 15.74 -3.40
N VAL A 149 0.62 15.64 -2.20
CA VAL A 149 0.26 14.63 -1.19
C VAL A 149 -1.23 14.70 -0.81
N ASN A 150 -1.87 15.87 -0.96
CA ASN A 150 -3.29 16.07 -0.71
C ASN A 150 -4.21 15.36 -1.73
N GLU A 151 -3.68 14.89 -2.86
CA GLU A 151 -4.42 14.06 -3.82
C GLU A 151 -4.52 12.60 -3.37
N LEU A 152 -3.57 12.13 -2.53
CA LEU A 152 -3.50 10.73 -2.10
C LEU A 152 -4.77 10.21 -1.42
N PRO A 153 -5.45 10.95 -0.52
CA PRO A 153 -6.68 10.48 0.09
C PRO A 153 -7.76 10.11 -0.92
N ALA A 154 -7.93 10.91 -1.98
CA ALA A 154 -8.93 10.66 -3.03
C ALA A 154 -8.55 9.43 -3.88
N ILE A 155 -7.28 9.34 -4.30
CA ILE A 155 -6.77 8.21 -5.08
C ILE A 155 -6.90 6.90 -4.31
N ILE A 156 -6.51 6.89 -3.04
CA ILE A 156 -6.57 5.70 -2.18
C ILE A 156 -8.03 5.33 -1.93
N LYS A 157 -8.91 6.31 -1.69
CA LYS A 157 -10.34 6.04 -1.50
C LYS A 157 -10.95 5.39 -2.75
N GLU A 158 -10.68 5.95 -3.93
CA GLU A 158 -11.15 5.38 -5.21
C GLU A 158 -10.68 3.94 -5.37
N PHE A 159 -9.38 3.69 -5.16
CA PHE A 159 -8.80 2.36 -5.25
C PHE A 159 -9.48 1.39 -4.27
N VAL A 160 -9.50 1.72 -2.98
CA VAL A 160 -10.09 0.85 -1.95
C VAL A 160 -11.57 0.61 -2.22
N ASP A 161 -12.35 1.65 -2.53
CA ASP A 161 -13.79 1.53 -2.80
C ASP A 161 -14.07 0.61 -4.01
N PHE A 162 -13.25 0.70 -5.07
CA PHE A 162 -13.38 -0.16 -6.25
C PHE A 162 -13.27 -1.65 -5.89
N TYR A 163 -12.29 -2.04 -5.08
CA TYR A 163 -12.13 -3.46 -4.69
C TYR A 163 -12.92 -3.87 -3.45
N TRP A 164 -13.39 -2.91 -2.65
CA TRP A 164 -14.12 -3.17 -1.41
C TRP A 164 -15.37 -4.02 -1.68
N ASN A 165 -16.17 -3.61 -2.67
CA ASN A 165 -17.51 -4.14 -2.87
C ASN A 165 -17.55 -5.60 -3.36
N ASP A 166 -16.60 -6.01 -4.21
CA ASP A 166 -16.64 -7.34 -4.84
C ASP A 166 -15.49 -8.27 -4.42
N TYR A 167 -14.30 -7.73 -4.17
CA TYR A 167 -13.09 -8.54 -4.04
C TYR A 167 -12.66 -8.70 -2.58
N ILE A 168 -12.48 -7.59 -1.88
CA ILE A 168 -11.96 -7.55 -0.50
C ILE A 168 -12.95 -8.19 0.49
N LEU A 169 -14.25 -7.93 0.35
CA LEU A 169 -15.26 -8.52 1.25
C LEU A 169 -15.24 -10.06 1.26
N ARG A 170 -14.86 -10.71 0.15
CA ARG A 170 -14.71 -12.17 0.10
C ARG A 170 -13.47 -12.63 0.87
N LYS A 171 -12.34 -11.93 0.73
CA LYS A 171 -11.08 -12.26 1.43
C LYS A 171 -11.14 -11.99 2.93
N VAL A 172 -11.69 -10.86 3.35
CA VAL A 172 -11.81 -10.49 4.78
C VAL A 172 -12.71 -11.47 5.52
N LYS A 173 -13.81 -11.93 4.90
CA LYS A 173 -14.66 -12.98 5.49
C LYS A 173 -13.88 -14.26 5.77
N LYS A 174 -13.00 -14.67 4.85
CA LYS A 174 -12.16 -15.86 5.03
C LYS A 174 -11.19 -15.71 6.21
N HIS A 175 -10.54 -14.56 6.36
CA HIS A 175 -9.65 -14.28 7.50
C HIS A 175 -10.35 -14.29 8.86
N LEU A 176 -11.67 -14.03 8.92
CA LEU A 176 -12.44 -14.08 10.16
C LEU A 176 -12.92 -15.49 10.52
N GLU A 177 -12.81 -16.45 9.59
CA GLU A 177 -13.23 -17.84 9.75
C GLU A 177 -12.06 -18.78 10.09
N ASP A 178 -10.81 -18.32 9.90
CA ASP A 178 -9.55 -19.02 10.23
C ASP A 178 -9.01 -18.61 11.62
#